data_AF-A0A3C0VWI9-F1
#
_entry.id   AF-A0A3C0VWI9-F1
#
_cell.length_a   1.000
_cell.length_b   1.000
_cell.length_c   1.000
_cell.angle_alpha   90.00
_cell.angle_beta   90.00
_cell.angle_gamma   90.00
#
_symmetry.space_group_name_H-M   'P 1'
#
loop_
_entity.id
_entity.type
_entity.pdbx_description
1 polymer ?
#
loop_
_entity_poly.entity_id
_entity_poly.type
_entity_poly.pdbx_seq_one_letter_code
_entity_poly.pdbx_strand_id
1 'polypeptide(L)'
;DAATETAIIALLHELREKGKTLMVVHHDLPTARNYFDQLLLLNMRVVAYGDTEDVFTYDLLQKTYGGRLTILSEVADAVRQR
;
A
#
# COMPACT_ATOMS: atom_id res chain seq x y z
N ASP A 1 -15.26 -4.66 -3.69
CA ASP A 1 -15.88 -4.59 -5.03
C ASP A 1 -15.03 -3.66 -5.87
N ALA A 2 -14.38 -4.20 -6.91
CA ALA A 2 -13.35 -3.49 -7.68
C ALA A 2 -13.88 -2.22 -8.35
N ALA A 3 -15.16 -2.19 -8.72
CA ALA A 3 -15.80 -1.01 -9.30
C ALA A 3 -15.93 0.13 -8.26
N THR A 4 -16.33 -0.21 -7.03
CA THR A 4 -16.44 0.75 -5.93
C THR A 4 -15.09 1.33 -5.53
N GLU A 5 -14.04 0.49 -5.44
CA GLU A 5 -12.68 0.94 -5.14
C GLU A 5 -12.14 1.88 -6.21
N THR A 6 -12.33 1.55 -7.49
CA THR A 6 -11.91 2.41 -8.61
C THR A 6 -12.59 3.79 -8.55
N ALA A 7 -13.88 3.84 -8.22
CA ALA A 7 -14.61 5.11 -8.09
C ALA A 7 -14.09 5.97 -6.92
N ILE A 8 -13.75 5.33 -5.79
CA ILE A 8 -13.16 6.01 -4.63
C ILE A 8 -11.78 6.56 -4.98
N ILE A 9 -10.92 5.76 -5.61
CA ILE A 9 -9.58 6.19 -6.02
C ILE A 9 -9.64 7.35 -7.01
N ALA A 10 -10.55 7.29 -7.99
CA ALA A 10 -10.76 8.39 -8.94
C ALA A 10 -11.15 9.71 -8.23
N LEU A 11 -12.05 9.64 -7.24
CA LEU A 11 -12.42 10.80 -6.44
C LEU A 11 -11.24 11.34 -5.62
N LEU A 12 -10.41 10.46 -5.05
CA LEU A 12 -9.22 10.85 -4.32
C LEU A 12 -8.21 11.56 -5.24
N HIS A 13 -8.01 11.09 -6.47
CA HIS A 13 -7.17 11.79 -7.44
C HIS A 13 -7.71 13.19 -7.78
N GLU A 14 -9.02 13.34 -7.98
CA GLU A 14 -9.64 14.65 -8.24
C GLU A 14 -9.43 15.63 -7.07
N LEU A 15 -9.57 15.15 -5.83
CA LEU A 15 -9.32 15.96 -4.64
C LEU A 15 -7.84 16.38 -4.52
N ARG A 16 -6.91 15.48 -4.87
CA ARG A 16 -5.47 15.79 -4.93
C ARG A 16 -5.19 16.87 -5.96
N GLU A 17 -5.76 16.78 -7.17
CA GLU A 17 -5.63 17.79 -8.23
C GLU A 17 -6.16 19.17 -7.81
N LYS A 18 -7.16 19.20 -6.91
CA LYS A 18 -7.67 20.43 -6.27
C LYS A 18 -6.77 20.96 -5.14
N GLY A 19 -5.56 20.42 -4.97
CA GLY A 19 -4.58 20.84 -3.97
C GLY A 19 -4.93 20.39 -2.55
N LYS A 20 -5.73 19.33 -2.38
CA LYS A 20 -6.03 18.77 -1.06
C LYS A 20 -4.96 17.74 -0.66
N THR A 21 -4.55 17.78 0.60
CA THR A 21 -3.76 16.71 1.21
C THR A 21 -4.68 15.59 1.64
N LEU A 22 -4.35 14.36 1.26
CA LEU A 22 -5.13 13.16 1.55
C LEU A 22 -4.30 12.21 2.40
N MET A 23 -4.91 11.67 3.45
CA MET A 23 -4.33 10.60 4.27
C MET A 23 -5.28 9.41 4.21
N VAL A 24 -4.78 8.29 3.69
CA VAL A 24 -5.58 7.09 3.43
C VAL A 24 -4.95 5.91 4.14
N VAL A 25 -5.76 5.14 4.86
CA VAL A 25 -5.35 3.84 5.42
C VAL A 25 -5.65 2.78 4.36
N HIS A 26 -4.61 2.24 3.74
CA HIS A 26 -4.72 1.19 2.74
C HIS A 26 -4.14 -0.12 3.23
N HIS A 27 -4.78 -1.23 2.87
CA HIS A 27 -4.40 -2.57 3.35
C HIS A 27 -3.85 -3.48 2.24
N ASP A 28 -4.06 -3.13 0.97
CA ASP A 28 -3.60 -3.92 -0.17
C ASP A 28 -2.27 -3.39 -0.72
N LEU A 29 -1.18 -4.07 -0.35
CA LEU A 29 0.19 -3.67 -0.72
C LEU A 29 0.44 -3.68 -2.24
N PRO A 30 0.09 -4.73 -3.01
CA PRO A 30 0.22 -4.75 -4.46
C PRO A 30 -0.30 -3.51 -5.18
N THR A 31 -1.42 -2.94 -4.72
CA THR A 31 -2.04 -1.76 -5.35
C THR A 31 -1.58 -0.43 -4.74
N ALA A 32 -1.07 -0.42 -3.51
CA ALA A 32 -0.59 0.79 -2.82
C ALA A 32 0.40 1.60 -3.68
N ARG A 33 1.35 0.91 -4.32
CA ARG A 33 2.37 1.55 -5.17
C ARG A 33 1.80 2.28 -6.40
N ASN A 34 0.59 1.91 -6.84
CA ASN A 34 -0.02 2.49 -8.03
C ASN A 34 -0.83 3.76 -7.70
N TYR A 35 -1.21 3.94 -6.43
CA TYR A 35 -2.18 4.98 -6.04
C TYR A 35 -1.58 6.10 -5.19
N PHE A 36 -0.48 5.84 -4.47
CA PHE A 36 0.05 6.78 -3.50
C PHE A 36 1.46 7.23 -3.87
N ASP A 37 1.71 8.54 -3.77
CA ASP A 37 3.03 9.14 -3.99
C ASP A 37 3.98 8.87 -2.81
N GLN A 38 3.42 8.82 -1.60
CA GLN A 38 4.14 8.64 -0.35
C GLN A 38 3.49 7.56 0.52
N LEU A 39 4.30 6.86 1.30
CA LEU A 39 3.85 5.82 2.22
C LEU A 39 4.30 6.08 3.64
N LEU A 40 3.42 5.76 4.59
CA LEU A 40 3.71 5.69 6.01
C LEU A 40 3.51 4.24 6.46
N LEU A 41 4.61 3.54 6.74
CA LEU A 41 4.55 2.19 7.27
C LEU A 41 4.46 2.22 8.80
N LEU A 42 3.46 1.54 9.36
CA LEU A 42 3.12 1.59 10.77
C LEU A 42 3.00 0.18 11.37
N ASN A 43 3.71 -0.06 12.47
CA ASN A 43 3.59 -1.28 13.28
C ASN A 43 3.77 -0.93 14.76
N MET A 44 2.68 -0.48 15.40
CA MET A 44 2.65 0.19 16.72
C MET A 44 3.50 1.46 16.85
N ARG A 45 4.48 1.64 15.98
CA ARG A 45 5.35 2.79 15.78
C ARG A 45 5.52 3.03 14.29
N VAL A 46 5.97 4.22 13.92
CA VAL A 46 6.41 4.50 12.56
C VAL A 46 7.64 3.64 12.26
N VAL A 47 7.55 2.85 11.19
CA VAL A 47 8.66 2.03 10.69
C VAL A 47 9.43 2.81 9.62
N ALA A 48 8.72 3.45 8.70
CA ALA A 48 9.28 4.31 7.65
C ALA A 48 8.22 5.29 7.12
N TYR A 49 8.68 6.43 6.60
CA TYR A 49 7.86 7.43 5.91
C TYR A 49 8.67 8.10 4.80
N GLY A 50 8.06 8.33 3.64
CA GLY A 50 8.72 8.94 2.49
C GLY A 50 8.05 8.58 1.18
N ASP A 51 8.75 8.84 0.08
CA ASP A 51 8.28 8.50 -1.27
C ASP A 51 8.11 6.99 -1.43
N THR A 52 7.08 6.60 -2.18
CA THR A 52 6.70 5.20 -2.35
C THR A 52 7.86 4.33 -2.82
N GLU A 53 8.68 4.80 -3.75
CA GLU A 53 9.82 4.04 -4.30
C GLU A 53 10.92 3.75 -3.25
N ASP A 54 11.09 4.63 -2.26
CA ASP A 54 12.09 4.48 -1.20
C ASP A 54 11.56 3.63 -0.03
N VAL A 55 10.24 3.68 0.21
CA VAL A 55 9.59 3.05 1.36
C VAL A 55 9.04 1.66 1.05
N PHE A 56 8.60 1.42 -0.19
CA PHE A 56 7.99 0.15 -0.62
C PHE A 56 9.07 -0.91 -0.91
N THR A 57 9.87 -1.24 0.10
CA THR A 57 10.93 -2.25 0.00
C THR A 57 10.58 -3.49 0.81
N TYR A 58 11.07 -4.65 0.36
CA TYR A 58 10.80 -5.93 1.04
C TYR A 58 11.18 -5.90 2.52
N ASP A 59 12.35 -5.34 2.86
CA ASP A 59 12.84 -5.25 4.24
C ASP A 59 11.93 -4.37 5.12
N LEU A 60 11.51 -3.21 4.62
CA LEU A 60 10.61 -2.32 5.36
C LEU A 60 9.21 -2.92 5.51
N LEU A 61 8.68 -3.57 4.47
CA LEU A 61 7.41 -4.28 4.53
C LEU A 61 7.48 -5.44 5.52
N GLN A 62 8.56 -6.23 5.53
CA GLN A 62 8.74 -7.33 6.48
C GLN A 62 8.82 -6.83 7.92
N LYS A 63 9.52 -5.72 8.19
CA LYS A 63 9.55 -5.07 9.52
C LYS A 63 8.18 -4.57 9.97
N THR A 64 7.34 -4.18 9.02
CA THR A 64 6.01 -3.62 9.28
C THR A 64 4.96 -4.69 9.53
N TYR A 65 4.90 -5.71 8.68
CA TYR A 65 3.86 -6.74 8.76
C TYR A 65 4.29 -8.02 9.50
N GLY A 66 5.60 -8.18 9.76
CA GLY A 66 6.19 -9.34 10.42
C GLY A 66 6.11 -10.61 9.57
N GLY A 67 6.14 -11.78 10.22
CA GLY A 67 6.03 -13.09 9.56
C GLY A 67 4.72 -13.36 8.80
N ARG A 68 3.73 -12.45 8.91
CA ARG A 68 2.51 -12.50 8.08
C ARG A 68 2.77 -12.17 6.62
N LEU A 69 3.78 -11.34 6.33
CA LEU A 69 4.14 -11.02 4.95
C LEU A 69 4.68 -12.25 4.23
N THR A 70 5.52 -13.05 4.90
CA THR A 70 6.07 -14.31 4.37
C THR A 70 4.95 -15.27 3.96
N ILE A 71 3.93 -15.43 4.80
CA ILE A 71 2.77 -16.28 4.51
C ILE A 71 1.96 -15.72 3.32
N LEU A 72 1.74 -14.41 3.27
CA LEU A 72 1.04 -13.76 2.15
C LEU A 72 1.79 -13.93 0.82
N SER A 73 3.12 -13.81 0.81
CA SER A 73 3.94 -14.05 -0.38
C SER A 73 3.91 -15.52 -0.82
N GLU A 74 4.05 -16.47 0.11
CA GLU A 74 4.01 -17.90 -0.19
C GLU A 74 2.66 -18.33 -0.79
N VAL A 75 1.56 -17.82 -0.25
CA VAL A 75 0.22 -18.09 -0.76
C VAL A 75 0.00 -17.42 -2.13
N ALA A 76 0.45 -16.18 -2.32
CA ALA A 76 0.34 -15.48 -3.60
C ALA A 76 1.13 -16.19 -4.72
N ASP A 77 2.33 -16.69 -4.42
CA ASP A 77 3.15 -17.44 -5.37
C ASP A 77 2.55 -18.81 -5.71
N ALA A 78 1.99 -19.52 -4.71
CA ALA A 78 1.33 -20.81 -4.92
C ALA A 78 0.07 -20.71 -5.79
N VAL A 79 -0.66 -19.59 -5.74
CA VAL A 79 -1.84 -19.33 -6.57
C VAL A 79 -1.45 -18.93 -8.00
N ARG A 80 -0.32 -18.24 -8.20
CA ARG A 80 0.20 -17.87 -9.53
C ARG A 80 0.78 -19.04 -10.34
N GLN A 81 1.16 -20.13 -9.67
CA GLN A 81 1.72 -21.34 -10.32
C GLN A 81 0.67 -22.40 -10.68
N ARG A 82 -0.63 -22.07 -10.61
CA ARG A 82 -1.76 -22.90 -11.06
C ARG A 82 -2.49 -22.23 -12.22
#